data_AF-A0A9E5J5F8-F1
#
_entry.id   AF-A0A9E5J5F8-F1
#
_cell.length_a   1.000
_cell.length_b   1.000
_cell.length_c   1.000
_cell.angle_alpha   90.00
_cell.angle_beta   90.00
_cell.angle_gamma   90.00
#
_symmetry.space_group_name_H-M   'P 1'
#
loop_
_entity.id
_entity.type
_entity.pdbx_description
1 polymer ?
#
loop_
_entity_poly.entity_id
_entity_poly.type
_entity_poly.pdbx_seq_one_letter_code
_entity_poly.pdbx_strand_id
1 'polypeptide(L)' 'MLLFASTGELCVNDYQRFKEQVVILDIETGQEKSRISTGGLMQGVVFPSAGWQRDIYWSSMDRLTRIHIAKHV' A
#
# COMPACT_ATOMS: atom_id res chain seq x y z
N MET A 1 0.74 -4.05 6.85
CA MET A 1 1.56 -2.81 6.93
C MET A 1 2.98 -3.13 6.47
N LEU A 2 3.61 -2.28 5.64
CA LEU A 2 5.01 -2.40 5.21
C LEU A 2 5.73 -1.07 5.41
N LEU A 3 7.00 -1.11 5.85
CA LEU A 3 7.87 0.06 5.96
C LEU A 3 9.05 -0.08 4.99
N PHE A 4 9.23 0.90 4.11
CA PHE A 4 10.45 1.08 3.34
C PHE A 4 11.39 2.03 4.08
N ALA A 5 12.23 1.46 4.96
CA ALA A 5 13.04 2.24 5.90
C ALA A 5 13.99 3.24 5.23
N SER A 6 14.52 2.93 4.04
CA SER A 6 15.42 3.82 3.31
C SER A 6 14.77 5.12 2.81
N THR A 7 13.43 5.16 2.72
CA THR A 7 12.66 6.29 2.18
C THR A 7 11.65 6.86 3.17
N GLY A 8 11.56 6.29 4.38
CA GLY A 8 10.57 6.70 5.39
C GLY A 8 9.12 6.41 4.97
N GLU A 9 8.89 5.55 3.99
CA GLU A 9 7.54 5.29 3.45
C GLU A 9 6.85 4.15 4.19
N LEU A 10 5.70 4.45 4.79
CA LEU A 10 4.83 3.49 5.43
C LEU A 10 3.62 3.19 4.54
N CYS A 11 3.51 1.95 4.09
CA CYS A 11 2.35 1.43 3.37
C CYS A 11 1.34 0.85 4.36
N VAL A 12 0.14 1.45 4.40
CA VAL A 12 -0.99 0.97 5.19
C VAL A 12 -2.23 0.78 4.33
N ASN A 13 -3.13 -0.05 4.84
CA ASN A 13 -4.44 -0.25 4.25
C ASN A 13 -5.38 0.93 4.55
N ASP A 14 -6.26 1.26 3.61
CA ASP A 14 -7.37 2.17 3.85
C ASP A 14 -8.62 1.64 3.14
N TYR A 15 -9.51 1.03 3.91
CA TYR A 15 -10.74 0.44 3.39
C TYR A 15 -11.88 1.44 3.46
N GLN A 16 -12.53 1.65 2.32
CA GLN A 16 -13.86 2.23 2.24
C GLN A 16 -14.83 1.17 1.73
N ARG A 17 -16.13 1.33 2.00
CA ARG A 17 -17.15 0.35 1.63
C ARG A 17 -17.02 -0.06 0.14
N PHE A 18 -16.66 -1.32 -0.10
CA PHE A 18 -16.43 -1.92 -1.43
C PHE A 18 -15.30 -1.28 -2.23
N LYS A 19 -14.35 -0.64 -1.56
CA LYS A 19 -13.22 0.05 -2.18
C LYS A 19 -11.99 -0.11 -1.30
N GLU A 20 -11.23 -1.14 -1.57
CA GLU A 20 -9.93 -1.32 -0.94
C GLU A 20 -8.93 -0.34 -1.55
N GLN A 21 -8.27 0.41 -0.67
CA GLN A 21 -7.18 1.30 -1.03
C GLN A 21 -5.94 0.99 -0.21
N VAL A 22 -4.82 1.41 -0.77
CA VAL A 22 -3.54 1.46 -0.09
C VAL A 22 -3.09 2.90 -0.06
N VAL A 23 -2.55 3.31 1.08
CA VAL A 23 -1.97 4.64 1.27
C VAL A 23 -0.49 4.50 1.61
N ILE A 24 0.31 5.42 1.10
CA ILE A 24 1.70 5.61 1.47
C ILE A 24 1.79 6.87 2.31
N LEU A 25 2.28 6.72 3.53
CA LEU A 25 2.54 7.82 4.45
C LEU A 25 4.04 8.07 4.57
N ASP A 26 4.42 9.31 4.80
CA ASP A 26 5.68 9.62 5.46
C ASP A 26 5.60 9.19 6.94
N ILE A 27 6.52 8.35 7.39
CA ILE A 27 6.45 7.75 8.72
C ILE A 27 6.69 8.76 9.85
N GLU A 28 7.45 9.82 9.60
CA GLU A 28 7.84 10.79 10.63
C GLU A 28 6.73 11.83 10.85
N THR A 29 6.11 12.28 9.77
CA THR A 29 5.12 13.36 9.77
C THR A 29 3.68 12.88 9.70
N GLY A 30 3.45 11.65 9.22
CA GLY A 30 2.13 11.12 8.90
C GLY A 30 1.51 11.70 7.62
N GLN A 31 2.27 12.47 6.83
CA GLN A 31 1.77 13.06 5.58
C GLN A 31 1.45 11.97 4.55
N GLU A 32 0.27 12.05 3.92
CA GLU A 32 -0.09 11.19 2.79
C GLU A 32 0.75 11.57 1.55
N LYS A 33 1.61 10.66 1.10
CA LYS A 33 2.43 10.81 -0.10
C LYS A 33 1.72 10.29 -1.34
N SER A 34 0.91 9.25 -1.21
CA SER A 34 0.18 8.64 -2.32
C SER A 34 -0.96 7.74 -1.84
N ARG A 35 -1.95 7.54 -2.73
CA ARG A 35 -3.11 6.68 -2.52
C ARG A 35 -3.50 6.01 -3.82
N ILE A 36 -3.81 4.72 -3.75
CA ILE A 36 -4.29 3.98 -4.92
C ILE A 36 -5.39 3.00 -4.54
N SER A 37 -6.34 2.80 -5.45
CA SER A 37 -7.30 1.70 -5.38
C SER A 37 -6.64 0.42 -5.86
N THR A 38 -6.72 -0.65 -5.08
CA THR A 38 -6.26 -1.99 -5.51
C THR A 38 -7.28 -2.65 -6.45
N GLY A 39 -8.51 -2.12 -6.45
CA GLY A 39 -9.66 -2.69 -7.13
C GLY A 39 -10.24 -3.93 -6.44
N GLY A 40 -9.74 -4.30 -5.25
CA GLY A 40 -10.40 -5.25 -4.37
C GLY A 40 -11.67 -4.65 -3.75
N LEU A 41 -12.70 -5.49 -3.58
CA LEU A 41 -13.97 -5.07 -2.97
C LEU A 41 -13.99 -5.29 -1.46
N MET A 42 -13.08 -6.08 -0.93
CA MET A 42 -13.07 -6.47 0.47
C MET A 42 -11.65 -6.48 0.99
N GLN A 43 -11.47 -5.95 2.20
CA GLN A 43 -10.19 -5.97 2.88
C GLN A 43 -10.26 -6.95 4.07
N GLY A 44 -9.40 -7.96 4.07
CA GLY A 44 -9.28 -8.95 5.14
C GLY A 44 -8.01 -8.74 5.97
N VAL A 45 -7.50 -9.83 6.57
CA VAL A 45 -6.14 -9.82 7.16
C VAL A 45 -5.15 -9.72 6.01
N VAL A 46 -4.66 -8.50 5.78
CA VAL A 46 -3.72 -8.20 4.69
C VAL A 46 -2.28 -8.42 5.16
N PHE A 47 -1.56 -9.30 4.46
CA PHE A 47 -0.13 -9.52 4.64
C PHE A 47 0.63 -8.94 3.42
N PRO A 48 0.73 -7.61 3.30
CA PRO A 48 1.48 -7.03 2.19
C PRO A 48 2.93 -7.49 2.25
N SER A 49 3.49 -7.80 1.09
CA SER A 49 4.87 -8.24 0.95
C SER A 49 5.66 -7.27 0.08
N ALA A 50 6.87 -6.94 0.53
CA ALA A 50 7.79 -6.16 -0.28
C ALA A 50 8.23 -6.98 -1.50
N GLY A 51 8.13 -6.39 -2.68
CA GLY A 51 8.62 -6.93 -3.93
C GLY A 51 9.99 -6.37 -4.32
N TRP A 52 10.45 -6.76 -5.50
CA TRP A 52 11.59 -6.12 -6.14
C TRP A 52 11.26 -4.69 -6.56
N GLN A 53 12.29 -3.87 -6.76
CA GLN A 53 12.16 -2.52 -7.32
C GLN A 53 11.16 -1.61 -6.56
N ARG A 54 11.06 -1.79 -5.24
CA ARG A 54 10.12 -1.07 -4.35
C ARG A 54 8.64 -1.33 -4.67
N ASP A 55 8.33 -2.48 -5.24
CA ASP A 55 6.96 -2.90 -5.41
C ASP A 55 6.35 -3.39 -4.10
N ILE A 56 5.03 -3.34 -4.03
CA ILE A 56 4.22 -3.97 -2.98
C ILE A 56 3.33 -5.01 -3.63
N TYR A 57 3.36 -6.23 -3.11
CA TYR A 57 2.37 -7.25 -3.40
C TYR A 57 1.28 -7.19 -2.33
N TRP A 58 0.10 -6.79 -2.76
CA TRP A 58 -1.08 -6.62 -1.91
C TRP A 58 -2.03 -7.80 -2.11
N SER A 59 -2.10 -8.68 -1.10
CA SER A 59 -3.03 -9.81 -1.09
C SER A 59 -4.30 -9.41 -0.34
N SER A 60 -5.33 -9.07 -1.11
CA SER A 60 -6.70 -8.86 -0.64
C SER A 60 -7.42 -10.20 -0.49
N MET A 61 -8.68 -10.18 -0.04
CA MET A 61 -9.48 -11.41 0.03
C MET A 61 -9.90 -11.95 -1.34
N ASP A 62 -10.09 -11.06 -2.31
CA ASP A 62 -10.62 -11.34 -3.65
C ASP A 62 -9.61 -11.09 -4.78
N ARG A 63 -8.43 -10.55 -4.46
CA ARG A 63 -7.46 -10.10 -5.46
C ARG A 63 -6.02 -10.12 -4.95
N LEU A 64 -5.09 -10.42 -5.85
CA LEU A 64 -3.68 -10.10 -5.70
C LEU A 64 -3.33 -8.90 -6.60
N THR A 65 -2.82 -7.83 -6.01
CA THR A 65 -2.47 -6.60 -6.72
C THR A 65 -0.99 -6.30 -6.57
N ARG A 66 -0.30 -6.02 -7.68
CA ARG A 66 1.05 -5.46 -7.67
C ARG A 66 0.97 -3.93 -7.74
N ILE A 67 1.59 -3.25 -6.80
CA ILE A 67 1.64 -1.79 -6.73
C ILE A 67 3.10 -1.36 -6.90
N HIS A 68 3.38 -0.52 -7.90
CA HIS A 68 4.71 0.03 -8.13
C HIS A 68 4.85 1.40 -7.47
N ILE A 69 5.86 1.60 -6.62
CA ILE A 69 6.17 2.92 -6.05
C ILE A 69 7.17 3.63 -6.97
N ALA A 70 6.67 4.57 -7.76
CA ALA A 70 7.52 5.45 -8.55
C ALA A 70 8.45 6.28 -7.64
N LYS A 71 9.60 6.71 -8.18
CA LYS A 71 10.45 7.67 -7.46
C LYS A 71 9.68 8.99 -7.31
N HIS A 72 9.67 9.54 -6.09
CA HIS A 72 9.27 10.92 -5.87
C HIS A 72 10.36 11.81 -6.49
N VAL A 73 9.96 12.77 -7.33
CA VAL A 73 10.82 13.81 -7.90
C VAL A 73 10.89 14.97 -6.93
#